data_AF-A0A3N7GD40-F1
#
_entry.id   AF-A0A3N7GD40-F1
#
_cell.length_a   1.000
_cell.length_b   1.000
_cell.length_c   1.000
_cell.angle_alpha   90.00
_cell.angle_beta   90.00
_cell.angle_gamma   90.00
#
_symmetry.space_group_name_H-M   'P 1'
#
loop_
_entity.id
_entity.type
_entity.pdbx_description
1 polymer ?
#
loop_
_entity_poly.entity_id
_entity_poly.type
_entity_poly.pdbx_seq_one_letter_code
_entity_poly.pdbx_strand_id
1 'polypeptide(L)'
;IYCFAPLKQGRLDYMVQKAVEMGAGVLQPVITQHTQVPKLGTDRIRVNAIEAAEQCGVLSLPACRETIRFDRFIEQWDETRHLIFCDEGHESDDPLTILQAMKPGPAALLIGPEGGFSEDERQTLRRLPYVTAIPLGPRILRADTAAVAAMALVQSVLGDWRNAG
;
A
#
# COMPACT_ATOMS: atom_id res chain seq x y z
N ILE A 1 7.48 0.36 0.48
CA ILE A 1 6.74 1.47 1.14
C ILE A 1 5.26 1.12 1.09
N TYR A 2 4.54 1.28 2.20
CA TYR A 2 3.10 1.11 2.22
C TYR A 2 2.40 2.48 2.19
N CYS A 3 1.77 2.77 1.06
CA CYS A 3 0.98 3.96 0.82
C CYS A 3 -0.50 3.61 0.99
N PHE A 4 -1.25 4.34 1.79
CA PHE A 4 -2.63 3.98 2.08
C PHE A 4 -3.54 5.18 2.26
N ALA A 5 -4.76 5.06 1.79
CA ALA A 5 -5.80 6.02 2.12
C ALA A 5 -6.26 5.81 3.57
N PRO A 6 -6.33 6.89 4.39
CA PRO A 6 -6.90 6.83 5.72
C PRO A 6 -8.33 6.26 5.75
N LEU A 7 -8.54 5.23 6.58
CA LEU A 7 -9.86 4.66 6.85
C LEU A 7 -10.43 5.19 8.18
N LYS A 8 -11.72 4.92 8.43
CA LYS A 8 -12.39 5.28 9.70
C LYS A 8 -11.69 4.68 10.93
N GLN A 9 -11.85 5.36 12.07
CA GLN A 9 -11.09 5.31 13.34
C GLN A 9 -10.83 3.92 13.99
N GLY A 10 -11.29 2.78 13.47
CA GLY A 10 -10.95 1.44 13.98
C GLY A 10 -10.12 0.57 13.03
N ARG A 11 -10.14 0.87 11.72
CA ARG A 11 -9.40 0.09 10.72
C ARG A 11 -7.98 0.59 10.51
N LEU A 12 -7.74 1.87 10.81
CA LEU A 12 -6.42 2.46 10.68
C LEU A 12 -5.39 1.76 11.56
N ASP A 13 -5.69 1.60 12.86
CA ASP A 13 -4.76 0.97 13.81
C ASP A 13 -4.43 -0.45 13.36
N TYR A 14 -5.45 -1.23 12.98
CA TYR A 14 -5.29 -2.55 12.40
C TYR A 14 -4.39 -2.55 11.16
N MET A 15 -4.61 -1.62 10.21
CA MET A 15 -3.80 -1.55 8.99
C MET A 15 -2.35 -1.16 9.27
N VAL A 16 -2.10 -0.28 10.23
CA VAL A 16 -0.75 0.09 10.65
C VAL A 16 -0.02 -1.12 11.24
N GLN A 17 -0.69 -1.84 12.16
CA GLN A 17 -0.13 -3.06 12.76
C GLN A 17 0.19 -4.10 11.69
N LYS A 18 -0.76 -4.36 10.77
CA LYS A 18 -0.53 -5.31 9.67
C LYS A 18 0.53 -4.86 8.69
N ALA A 19 0.66 -3.57 8.40
CA ALA A 19 1.75 -3.08 7.56
C ALA A 19 3.13 -3.36 8.20
N VAL A 20 3.25 -3.18 9.52
CA VAL A 20 4.47 -3.54 10.26
C VAL A 20 4.75 -5.03 10.20
N GLU A 21 3.77 -5.86 10.54
CA GLU A 21 3.86 -7.33 10.48
C GLU A 21 4.28 -7.83 9.09
N MET A 22 3.74 -7.20 8.05
CA MET A 22 4.01 -7.56 6.65
C MET A 22 5.31 -6.93 6.11
N GLY A 23 6.13 -6.29 6.95
CA GLY A 23 7.47 -5.82 6.60
C GLY A 23 7.54 -4.44 5.92
N ALA A 24 6.51 -3.62 6.02
CA ALA A 24 6.55 -2.27 5.45
C ALA A 24 7.53 -1.38 6.23
N GLY A 25 8.67 -0.99 5.63
CA GLY A 25 9.63 -0.08 6.27
C GLY A 25 9.25 1.41 6.28
N VAL A 26 8.17 1.80 5.59
CA VAL A 26 7.66 3.18 5.55
C VAL A 26 6.14 3.15 5.43
N LEU A 27 5.46 3.96 6.23
CA LEU A 27 4.01 4.18 6.21
C LEU A 27 3.73 5.60 5.68
N GLN A 28 3.04 5.69 4.55
CA GLN A 28 2.71 6.94 3.87
C GLN A 28 1.19 7.08 3.72
N PRO A 29 0.51 7.88 4.55
CA PRO A 29 -0.90 8.20 4.34
C PRO A 29 -1.08 9.07 3.09
N VAL A 30 -2.04 8.72 2.23
CA VAL A 30 -2.35 9.43 0.97
C VAL A 30 -3.83 9.80 0.94
N ILE A 31 -4.14 11.09 0.80
CA ILE A 31 -5.52 11.56 0.63
C ILE A 31 -5.89 11.50 -0.85
N THR A 32 -6.88 10.67 -1.14
CA THR A 32 -7.49 10.48 -2.46
C THR A 32 -8.86 11.17 -2.52
N GLN A 33 -9.47 11.23 -3.68
CA GLN A 33 -10.76 11.86 -3.90
C GLN A 33 -11.88 11.30 -3.02
N HIS A 34 -11.90 9.98 -2.79
CA HIS A 34 -12.95 9.32 -2.00
C HIS A 34 -12.54 9.09 -0.52
N THR A 35 -11.43 9.69 -0.07
CA THR A 35 -11.00 9.59 1.32
C THR A 35 -11.94 10.37 2.24
N GLN A 36 -12.60 9.67 3.17
CA GLN A 36 -13.54 10.29 4.11
C GLN A 36 -12.86 10.90 5.35
N VAL A 37 -11.65 10.46 5.67
CA VAL A 37 -10.88 10.94 6.83
C VAL A 37 -9.69 11.75 6.32
N PRO A 38 -9.77 13.09 6.29
CA PRO A 38 -8.83 13.91 5.52
C PRO A 38 -7.47 14.11 6.20
N LYS A 39 -7.33 13.82 7.50
CA LYS A 39 -6.06 14.03 8.20
C LYS A 39 -5.88 13.01 9.32
N LEU A 40 -4.71 12.37 9.32
CA LEU A 40 -4.25 11.52 10.42
C LEU A 40 -3.14 12.23 11.18
N GLY A 41 -3.17 12.12 12.50
CA GLY A 41 -2.02 12.50 13.33
C GLY A 41 -0.92 11.46 13.20
N THR A 42 0.25 11.88 12.74
CA THR A 42 1.43 11.01 12.57
C THR A 42 1.82 10.31 13.87
N ASP A 43 1.60 10.94 15.02
CA ASP A 43 1.89 10.37 16.33
C ASP A 43 1.09 9.10 16.62
N ARG A 44 -0.19 9.05 16.22
CA ARG A 44 -1.01 7.84 16.39
C ARG A 44 -0.50 6.69 15.53
N ILE A 45 -0.09 6.97 14.29
CA ILE A 45 0.49 5.95 13.40
C ILE A 45 1.79 5.43 14.03
N ARG A 46 2.62 6.33 14.56
CA ARG A 46 3.88 5.96 15.22
C ARG A 46 3.66 5.08 16.46
N VAL A 47 2.71 5.44 17.33
CA VAL A 47 2.38 4.63 18.52
C VAL A 47 1.97 3.21 18.12
N ASN A 48 1.01 3.07 17.19
CA ASN A 48 0.58 1.75 16.72
C ASN A 48 1.71 0.95 16.05
N ALA A 49 2.60 1.63 15.31
CA ALA A 49 3.72 0.96 14.66
C ALA A 49 4.75 0.44 15.67
N ILE A 50 4.99 1.17 16.76
CA ILE A 50 5.86 0.73 17.87
C ILE A 50 5.25 -0.49 18.55
N GLU A 51 3.97 -0.42 18.94
CA GLU A 51 3.28 -1.54 19.59
C GLU A 51 3.31 -2.81 18.73
N ALA A 52 3.08 -2.69 17.42
CA ALA A 52 3.16 -3.82 16.50
C ALA A 52 4.56 -4.40 16.39
N ALA A 53 5.58 -3.54 16.32
CA ALA A 53 6.97 -3.98 16.22
C ALA A 53 7.41 -4.74 17.47
N GLU A 54 7.01 -4.28 18.65
CA GLU A 54 7.27 -4.96 19.93
C GLU A 54 6.60 -6.33 19.99
N GLN A 55 5.34 -6.44 19.55
CA GLN A 55 4.59 -7.69 19.58
C GLN A 55 5.12 -8.74 18.60
N CYS A 56 5.68 -8.31 17.47
CA CYS A 56 6.09 -9.20 16.38
C CYS A 56 7.61 -9.40 16.29
N GLY A 57 8.39 -8.80 17.20
CA GLY A 57 9.84 -8.90 17.19
C GLY A 57 10.51 -8.19 16.01
N VAL A 58 9.83 -7.20 15.40
CA VAL A 58 10.38 -6.43 14.29
C VAL A 58 11.41 -5.45 14.83
N LEU A 59 12.69 -5.65 14.46
CA LEU A 59 13.81 -4.86 14.98
C LEU A 59 13.90 -3.44 14.37
N SER A 60 13.30 -3.23 13.21
CA SER A 60 13.35 -1.94 12.50
C SER A 60 11.97 -1.29 12.48
N LEU A 61 11.83 -0.19 13.21
CA LEU A 61 10.60 0.61 13.20
C LEU A 61 10.41 1.29 11.84
N PRO A 62 9.20 1.26 11.25
CA PRO A 62 8.96 1.93 9.99
C PRO A 62 8.95 3.45 10.15
N ALA A 63 9.42 4.15 9.13
CA ALA A 63 9.25 5.60 9.06
C ALA A 63 7.76 5.94 8.84
N CYS A 64 7.16 6.66 9.78
CA CYS A 64 5.79 7.17 9.68
C CYS A 64 5.81 8.59 9.12
N ARG A 65 5.29 8.78 7.90
CA ARG A 65 5.30 10.08 7.21
C ARG A 65 4.01 10.86 7.44
N GLU A 66 4.10 12.18 7.25
CA GLU A 66 2.93 13.07 7.22
C GLU A 66 2.00 12.70 6.07
N THR A 67 0.71 12.99 6.28
CA THR A 67 -0.32 12.80 5.26
C THR A 67 -0.06 13.71 4.05
N ILE A 68 -0.12 13.16 2.84
CA ILE A 68 0.05 13.89 1.58
C ILE A 68 -1.18 13.72 0.68
N ARG A 69 -1.47 14.71 -0.17
CA ARG A 69 -2.53 14.59 -1.19
C ARG A 69 -2.06 13.77 -2.38
N PHE A 70 -2.97 13.07 -3.06
CA PHE A 70 -2.67 12.20 -4.20
C PHE A 70 -1.92 12.93 -5.33
N ASP A 71 -2.33 14.15 -5.68
CA ASP A 71 -1.66 14.99 -6.68
C ASP A 71 -0.16 15.22 -6.36
N ARG A 72 0.14 15.66 -5.14
CA ARG A 72 1.51 15.88 -4.65
C ARG A 72 2.28 14.58 -4.46
N PHE A 73 1.59 13.51 -4.06
CA PHE A 73 2.17 12.18 -3.91
C PHE A 73 2.75 11.66 -5.22
N ILE A 74 2.01 11.81 -6.32
CA ILE A 74 2.46 11.43 -7.66
C ILE A 74 3.57 12.36 -8.15
N GLU A 75 3.43 13.67 -7.96
CA GLU A 75 4.44 14.67 -8.38
C GLU A 75 5.81 14.46 -7.72
N GLN A 76 5.83 14.01 -6.46
CA GLN A 76 7.05 13.80 -5.68
C GLN A 76 7.56 12.35 -5.73
N TRP A 77 6.99 11.51 -6.60
CA TRP A 77 7.33 10.10 -6.65
C TRP A 77 8.75 9.88 -7.18
N ASP A 78 9.48 8.99 -6.53
CA ASP A 78 10.76 8.49 -7.03
C ASP A 78 10.49 7.43 -8.11
N GLU A 79 10.66 7.81 -9.38
CA GLU A 79 10.38 6.94 -10.53
C GLU A 79 11.27 5.69 -10.59
N THR A 80 12.37 5.63 -9.82
CA THR A 80 13.19 4.42 -9.70
C THR A 80 12.53 3.34 -8.83
N ARG A 81 11.44 3.68 -8.14
CA ARG A 81 10.64 2.77 -7.31
C ARG A 81 9.33 2.43 -7.99
N HIS A 82 9.07 1.14 -8.12
CA HIS A 82 7.79 0.64 -8.61
C HIS A 82 6.66 1.01 -7.64
N LEU A 83 5.55 1.49 -8.20
CA LEU A 83 4.31 1.74 -7.46
C LEU A 83 3.24 0.73 -7.91
N ILE A 84 2.92 -0.20 -7.03
CA ILE A 84 1.90 -1.22 -7.26
C ILE A 84 0.59 -0.70 -6.67
N PHE A 85 -0.51 -0.78 -7.40
CA PHE A 85 -1.83 -0.49 -6.84
C PHE A 85 -2.83 -1.58 -7.21
N CYS A 86 -3.83 -1.76 -6.36
CA CYS A 86 -4.86 -2.76 -6.56
C CYS A 86 -6.00 -2.17 -7.38
N ASP A 87 -6.33 -2.80 -8.49
CA ASP A 87 -7.34 -2.34 -9.44
C ASP A 87 -8.30 -3.49 -9.78
N GLU A 88 -9.58 -3.25 -9.58
CA GLU A 88 -10.64 -4.21 -9.88
C GLU A 88 -10.86 -4.37 -11.40
N GLY A 89 -10.33 -3.47 -12.23
CA GLY A 89 -10.50 -3.54 -13.70
C GLY A 89 -9.70 -4.65 -14.41
N HIS A 90 -8.91 -5.45 -13.70
CA HIS A 90 -8.06 -6.53 -14.24
C HIS A 90 -8.54 -7.93 -13.81
N GLU A 91 -9.85 -8.18 -13.76
CA GLU A 91 -10.43 -9.42 -13.20
C GLU A 91 -9.92 -10.73 -13.85
N SER A 92 -9.38 -10.66 -15.06
CA SER A 92 -8.89 -11.82 -15.82
C SER A 92 -7.41 -12.15 -15.65
N ASP A 93 -6.62 -11.24 -15.06
CA ASP A 93 -5.17 -11.40 -15.00
C ASP A 93 -4.72 -12.06 -13.69
N ASP A 94 -3.71 -12.92 -13.75
CA ASP A 94 -3.09 -13.48 -12.55
C ASP A 94 -2.11 -12.45 -11.94
N PRO A 95 -2.34 -11.98 -10.70
CA PRO A 95 -1.45 -11.00 -10.08
C PRO A 95 -0.02 -11.51 -9.90
N LEU A 96 0.18 -12.82 -9.74
CA LEU A 96 1.53 -13.38 -9.61
C LEU A 96 2.31 -13.24 -10.92
N THR A 97 1.68 -13.57 -12.04
CA THR A 97 2.27 -13.40 -13.38
C THR A 97 2.67 -11.93 -13.63
N ILE A 98 1.80 -10.97 -13.28
CA ILE A 98 2.12 -9.54 -13.42
C ILE A 98 3.33 -9.16 -12.55
N LEU A 99 3.32 -9.53 -11.26
CA LEU A 99 4.39 -9.21 -10.33
C LEU A 99 5.72 -9.86 -10.75
N GLN A 100 5.72 -11.09 -11.26
CA GLN A 100 6.91 -11.80 -11.72
C GLN A 100 7.54 -11.17 -12.98
N ALA A 101 6.73 -10.50 -13.81
CA ALA A 101 7.21 -9.79 -14.99
C ALA A 101 7.83 -8.42 -14.67
N MET A 102 7.66 -7.91 -13.44
CA MET A 102 8.25 -6.65 -13.03
C MET A 102 9.77 -6.75 -12.94
N LYS A 103 10.45 -5.64 -13.26
CA LYS A 103 11.91 -5.56 -13.09
C LYS A 103 12.26 -5.62 -11.61
N PRO A 104 13.40 -6.24 -11.24
CA PRO A 104 13.90 -6.17 -9.87
C PRO A 104 14.12 -4.72 -9.46
N GLY A 105 13.69 -4.36 -8.25
CA GLY A 105 13.86 -3.01 -7.75
C GLY A 105 13.06 -2.74 -6.48
N PRO A 106 13.24 -1.56 -5.89
CA PRO A 106 12.42 -1.13 -4.77
C PRO A 106 10.95 -1.03 -5.17
N ALA A 107 10.05 -1.49 -4.30
CA ALA A 107 8.61 -1.44 -4.52
C ALA A 107 7.88 -0.62 -3.45
N ALA A 108 6.69 -0.15 -3.84
CA ALA A 108 5.67 0.40 -2.97
C ALA A 108 4.31 -0.16 -3.34
N LEU A 109 3.42 -0.22 -2.36
CA LEU A 109 2.04 -0.63 -2.53
C LEU A 109 1.14 0.54 -2.17
N LEU A 110 0.17 0.86 -3.02
CA LEU A 110 -0.86 1.88 -2.82
C LEU A 110 -2.24 1.22 -2.71
N ILE A 111 -2.91 1.46 -1.58
CA ILE A 111 -4.27 0.99 -1.30
C ILE A 111 -5.21 2.19 -1.12
N GLY A 112 -6.29 2.22 -1.90
CA GLY A 112 -7.31 3.27 -1.86
C GLY A 112 -8.28 3.15 -0.67
N PRO A 113 -9.21 4.11 -0.52
CA PRO A 113 -10.22 4.10 0.55
C PRO A 113 -11.36 3.11 0.24
N GLU A 114 -12.38 3.02 1.10
CA GLU A 114 -13.54 2.14 0.86
C GLU A 114 -14.30 2.47 -0.43
N GLY A 115 -14.24 3.72 -0.90
CA GLY A 115 -14.83 4.14 -2.18
C GLY A 115 -13.93 3.91 -3.41
N GLY A 116 -12.76 3.27 -3.22
CA GLY A 116 -11.74 3.10 -4.25
C GLY A 116 -11.18 4.43 -4.76
N PHE A 117 -10.31 4.33 -5.78
CA PHE A 117 -9.84 5.49 -6.55
C PHE A 117 -10.94 6.02 -7.47
N SER A 118 -10.94 7.33 -7.71
CA SER A 118 -11.76 7.92 -8.77
C SER A 118 -11.27 7.49 -10.15
N GLU A 119 -12.10 7.66 -11.17
CA GLU A 119 -11.73 7.31 -12.53
C GLU A 119 -10.51 8.12 -13.02
N ASP A 120 -10.44 9.41 -12.69
CA ASP A 120 -9.30 10.27 -13.02
C ASP A 120 -8.01 9.81 -12.30
N GLU A 121 -8.10 9.39 -11.04
CA GLU A 121 -6.96 8.84 -10.28
C GLU A 121 -6.47 7.53 -10.90
N ARG A 122 -7.37 6.62 -11.28
CA ARG A 122 -7.01 5.36 -11.96
C ARG A 122 -6.34 5.62 -13.29
N GLN A 123 -6.91 6.52 -14.10
CA GLN A 123 -6.32 6.87 -15.39
C GLN A 123 -4.95 7.52 -15.23
N THR A 124 -4.78 8.36 -14.21
CA THR A 124 -3.48 8.95 -13.87
C THR A 124 -2.48 7.86 -13.51
N LEU A 125 -2.82 6.95 -12.59
CA LEU A 125 -1.97 5.82 -12.18
C LEU A 125 -1.56 4.96 -13.37
N ARG A 126 -2.52 4.54 -14.21
CA ARG A 126 -2.26 3.64 -15.35
C ARG A 126 -1.37 4.24 -16.45
N ARG A 127 -1.25 5.57 -16.52
CA ARG A 127 -0.41 6.26 -17.52
C ARG A 127 1.05 6.38 -17.11
N LEU A 128 1.36 6.16 -15.83
CA LEU A 128 2.71 6.36 -15.30
C LEU A 128 3.57 5.11 -15.55
N PRO A 129 4.79 5.25 -16.08
CA PRO A 129 5.61 4.11 -16.51
C PRO A 129 6.15 3.25 -15.35
N TYR A 130 6.18 3.81 -14.14
CA TYR A 130 6.61 3.13 -12.91
C TYR A 130 5.45 2.50 -12.12
N VAL A 131 4.21 2.63 -12.60
CA VAL A 131 3.03 2.08 -11.94
C VAL A 131 2.65 0.73 -12.53
N THR A 132 2.23 -0.20 -11.67
CA THR A 132 1.73 -1.51 -12.06
C THR A 132 0.41 -1.77 -11.35
N ALA A 133 -0.65 -2.02 -12.12
CA ALA A 133 -1.93 -2.46 -11.59
C ALA A 133 -1.90 -3.97 -11.35
N ILE A 134 -2.43 -4.42 -10.22
CA ILE A 134 -2.66 -5.85 -9.97
C ILE A 134 -4.11 -6.09 -9.54
N PRO A 135 -4.76 -7.18 -9.99
CA PRO A 135 -6.04 -7.60 -9.45
C PRO A 135 -5.87 -8.38 -8.15
N LEU A 136 -6.93 -8.45 -7.34
CA LEU A 136 -6.96 -9.27 -6.12
C LEU A 136 -8.08 -10.32 -6.15
N GLY A 137 -8.21 -10.96 -7.32
CA GLY A 137 -9.25 -11.95 -7.59
C GLY A 137 -10.63 -11.34 -7.83
N PRO A 138 -11.67 -12.19 -7.98
CA PRO A 138 -12.97 -11.78 -8.52
C PRO A 138 -13.92 -11.17 -7.48
N ARG A 139 -13.48 -10.97 -6.23
CA ARG A 139 -14.32 -10.45 -5.15
C ARG A 139 -13.80 -9.08 -4.75
N ILE A 140 -14.73 -8.14 -4.63
CA ILE A 140 -14.46 -6.83 -4.04
C ILE A 140 -13.96 -7.06 -2.60
N LEU A 141 -12.71 -6.68 -2.36
CA LEU A 141 -12.10 -6.74 -1.04
C LEU A 141 -12.24 -5.39 -0.36
N ARG A 142 -12.49 -5.40 0.95
CA ARG A 142 -12.36 -4.17 1.75
C ARG A 142 -10.89 -3.74 1.75
N ALA A 143 -10.64 -2.43 1.85
CA ALA A 143 -9.30 -1.86 1.77
C ALA A 143 -8.29 -2.48 2.76
N ASP A 144 -8.72 -2.78 3.99
CA ASP A 144 -7.91 -3.47 5.00
C ASP A 144 -7.53 -4.91 4.59
N THR A 145 -8.49 -5.66 4.03
CA THR A 145 -8.25 -7.01 3.48
C THR A 145 -7.36 -6.96 2.24
N ALA A 146 -7.61 -6.02 1.34
CA ALA A 146 -6.82 -5.81 0.12
C ALA A 146 -5.36 -5.51 0.45
N ALA A 147 -5.12 -4.67 1.47
CA ALA A 147 -3.77 -4.33 1.91
C ALA A 147 -2.97 -5.57 2.33
N VAL A 148 -3.53 -6.41 3.21
CA VAL A 148 -2.83 -7.62 3.69
C VAL A 148 -2.59 -8.60 2.55
N ALA A 149 -3.61 -8.85 1.72
CA ALA A 149 -3.51 -9.75 0.58
C ALA A 149 -2.44 -9.29 -0.43
N ALA A 150 -2.46 -8.01 -0.80
CA ALA A 150 -1.49 -7.45 -1.72
C ALA A 150 -0.07 -7.43 -1.15
N MET A 151 0.11 -7.08 0.13
CA MET A 151 1.43 -7.15 0.78
C MET A 151 1.97 -8.58 0.78
N ALA A 152 1.15 -9.60 1.02
CA ALA A 152 1.57 -11.00 0.99
C ALA A 152 2.03 -11.43 -0.42
N LEU A 153 1.29 -11.02 -1.47
CA LEU A 153 1.68 -11.29 -2.85
C LEU A 153 2.98 -10.57 -3.23
N VAL A 154 3.10 -9.28 -2.88
CA VAL A 154 4.30 -8.50 -3.16
C VAL A 154 5.51 -9.07 -2.41
N GLN A 155 5.38 -9.43 -1.13
CA GLN A 155 6.48 -10.00 -0.36
C GLN A 155 6.92 -11.35 -0.90
N SER A 156 5.99 -12.22 -1.29
CA SER A 156 6.32 -13.54 -1.83
C SER A 156 6.99 -13.51 -3.21
N VAL A 157 6.73 -12.47 -4.02
CA VAL A 157 7.28 -12.37 -5.40
C VAL A 157 8.46 -11.41 -5.51
N LEU A 158 8.40 -10.26 -4.85
CA LEU A 158 9.37 -9.17 -5.01
C LEU A 158 10.15 -8.88 -3.72
N GLY A 159 9.63 -9.30 -2.58
CA GLY A 159 10.16 -8.94 -1.28
C GLY A 159 11.09 -9.98 -0.64
N ASP A 160 11.15 -9.92 0.69
CA ASP A 160 12.11 -10.63 1.53
C ASP A 160 11.68 -12.04 1.94
N TRP A 161 10.41 -12.42 1.75
CA TRP A 161 9.93 -13.77 2.02
C TRP A 161 10.60 -14.84 1.14
N ARG A 162 11.16 -14.43 -0.02
CA ARG A 162 11.95 -15.28 -0.90
C ARG A 162 13.32 -15.64 -0.33
N ASN A 163 13.83 -14.77 0.54
CA ASN A 163 15.16 -14.88 1.14
C ASN A 163 15.08 -15.38 2.58
N ALA A 164 13.98 -16.07 2.95
CA ALA A 164 13.90 -16.81 4.21
C ALA A 164 14.86 -18.01 4.16
N GLY A 165 16.15 -17.71 4.34
CA GLY A 165 17.29 -18.60 4.46
C GLY A 165 18.36 -17.94 5.31
#